data_AF-A0A966JQV8-F1
#
_entry.id   AF-A0A966JQV8-F1
#
_cell.length_a   1.000
_cell.length_b   1.000
_cell.length_c   1.000
_cell.angle_alpha   90.00
_cell.angle_beta   90.00
_cell.angle_gamma   90.00
#
_symmetry.space_group_name_H-M   'P 1'
#
loop_
_entity.id
_entity.type
_entity.pdbx_description
1 polymer ?
#
loop_
_entity_poly.entity_id
_entity_poly.type
_entity_poly.pdbx_seq_one_letter_code
_entity_poly.pdbx_strand_id
1 'polypeptide(L)'
;PEHAAVAITRPRPKAIRLVGFVLALPLLGGFFLPAAVRSKRLRTAPIDSRAVGIAVRHERILYRHDRLPEGFVCERDRRRFFAVWRDVFDVLRQLRRDYATLKRDYRAAYPSLVSDDAWQRRFDGVSAGQRR
;
A
#
# COMPACT_ATOMS: atom_id res chain seq x y z
N PRO A 1 0.89 -2.68 -25.11
CA PRO A 1 0.42 -1.77 -26.20
C PRO A 1 -0.97 -1.17 -25.96
N GLU A 2 -2.01 -1.97 -25.64
CA GLU A 2 -3.38 -1.48 -25.44
C GLU A 2 -3.55 -0.53 -24.23
N HIS A 3 -2.92 -0.81 -23.08
CA HIS A 3 -3.08 0.02 -21.88
C HIS A 3 -2.37 1.37 -21.94
N ALA A 4 -1.34 1.51 -22.79
CA ALA A 4 -0.63 2.77 -22.99
C ALA A 4 -1.48 3.82 -23.74
N ALA A 5 -2.44 3.37 -24.56
CA ALA A 5 -3.35 4.23 -25.30
C ALA A 5 -4.50 4.80 -24.46
N VAL A 6 -4.72 4.28 -23.24
CA VAL A 6 -5.82 4.74 -22.38
C VAL A 6 -5.48 6.10 -21.76
N ALA A 7 -6.28 7.12 -22.10
CA ALA A 7 -6.10 8.48 -21.59
C ALA A 7 -6.24 8.55 -20.06
N ILE A 8 -5.36 9.35 -19.43
CA ILE A 8 -5.44 9.59 -17.98
C ILE A 8 -6.70 10.40 -17.68
N THR A 9 -7.56 9.81 -16.86
CA THR A 9 -8.79 10.41 -16.34
C THR A 9 -8.42 11.64 -15.50
N ARG A 10 -8.96 12.80 -15.88
CA ARG A 10 -8.81 14.03 -15.08
C ARG A 10 -9.35 13.81 -13.66
N PRO A 11 -8.62 14.24 -12.62
CA PRO A 11 -9.07 14.10 -11.25
C PRO A 11 -10.39 14.86 -11.04
N ARG A 12 -11.34 14.21 -10.39
CA ARG A 12 -12.58 14.84 -9.94
C ARG A 12 -12.27 15.95 -8.91
N PRO A 13 -13.17 16.96 -8.75
CA PRO A 13 -13.05 17.98 -7.70
C PRO A 13 -12.76 17.39 -6.31
N LYS A 14 -11.97 18.12 -5.50
CA LYS A 14 -11.50 17.66 -4.19
C LYS A 14 -12.63 17.16 -3.27
N ALA A 15 -13.75 17.87 -3.23
CA ALA A 15 -14.92 17.50 -2.41
C ALA A 15 -15.46 16.11 -2.76
N ILE A 16 -15.56 15.78 -4.06
CA ILE A 16 -16.04 14.46 -4.51
C ILE A 16 -15.06 13.36 -4.10
N ARG A 17 -13.75 13.63 -4.21
CA ARG A 17 -12.73 12.66 -3.78
C ARG A 17 -12.78 12.43 -2.27
N LEU A 18 -13.04 13.48 -1.49
CA LEU A 18 -13.19 13.39 -0.04
C LEU A 18 -14.38 12.51 0.33
N VAL A 19 -15.53 12.68 -0.32
CA VAL A 19 -16.69 11.80 -0.11
C VAL A 19 -16.32 10.34 -0.37
N GLY A 20 -15.65 10.06 -1.50
CA GLY A 20 -15.19 8.70 -1.80
C GLY A 20 -14.20 8.16 -0.76
N PHE A 21 -13.34 9.00 -0.20
CA PHE A 21 -12.42 8.63 0.87
C PHE A 21 -13.14 8.31 2.18
N VAL A 22 -14.07 9.18 2.59
CA VAL A 22 -14.89 8.97 3.79
C VAL A 22 -15.70 7.68 3.68
N LEU A 23 -16.31 7.43 2.51
CA LEU A 23 -17.07 6.20 2.24
C LEU A 23 -16.19 4.95 2.18
N ALA A 24 -14.89 5.07 1.91
CA ALA A 24 -14.01 3.91 1.84
C ALA A 24 -13.87 3.20 3.19
N LEU A 25 -13.98 3.92 4.31
CA LEU A 25 -13.91 3.32 5.64
C LEU A 25 -15.10 2.42 5.96
N PRO A 26 -16.36 2.91 5.98
CA PRO A 26 -17.52 2.06 6.31
C PRO A 26 -17.79 1.01 5.24
N LEU A 27 -17.40 1.24 3.98
CA LEU A 27 -17.58 0.27 2.90
C LEU A 27 -16.42 -0.70 2.74
N LEU A 28 -15.41 -0.63 3.63
CA LEU A 28 -14.23 -1.47 3.61
C LEU A 28 -13.56 -1.49 2.23
N GLY A 29 -13.23 -0.31 1.68
CA GLY A 29 -12.69 -0.16 0.34
C GLY A 29 -13.66 -0.51 -0.79
N GLY A 30 -14.96 -0.61 -0.50
CA GLY A 30 -16.02 -0.96 -1.45
C GLY A 30 -16.38 -2.45 -1.49
N PHE A 31 -15.87 -3.27 -0.57
CA PHE A 31 -16.28 -4.68 -0.46
C PHE A 31 -17.71 -4.86 0.04
N PHE A 32 -18.26 -3.88 0.78
CA PHE A 32 -19.67 -3.88 1.19
C PHE A 32 -20.62 -3.23 0.17
N LEU A 33 -20.09 -2.70 -0.95
CA LEU A 33 -20.95 -2.21 -2.03
C LEU A 33 -21.56 -3.37 -2.84
N PRO A 34 -22.89 -3.35 -3.09
CA PRO A 34 -23.53 -4.33 -3.96
C PRO A 34 -22.86 -4.39 -5.34
N ALA A 35 -22.77 -5.58 -5.92
CA ALA A 35 -22.13 -5.80 -7.23
C ALA A 35 -22.74 -4.93 -8.34
N ALA A 36 -24.04 -4.64 -8.26
CA ALA A 36 -24.76 -3.80 -9.22
C ALA A 36 -24.28 -2.35 -9.28
N VAL A 37 -23.74 -1.81 -8.18
CA VAL A 37 -23.25 -0.43 -8.10
C VAL A 37 -21.78 -0.32 -8.49
N ARG A 38 -21.05 -1.44 -8.41
CA ARG A 38 -19.64 -1.57 -8.77
C ARG A 38 -19.46 -1.52 -10.28
N SER A 39 -18.35 -0.91 -10.70
CA SER A 39 -18.01 -0.80 -12.11
C SER A 39 -16.81 -1.67 -12.46
N LYS A 40 -16.99 -2.54 -13.45
CA LYS A 40 -15.91 -3.33 -14.07
C LYS A 40 -15.09 -2.53 -15.08
N ARG A 41 -15.52 -1.30 -15.41
CA ARG A 41 -14.83 -0.44 -16.35
C ARG A 41 -13.48 -0.03 -15.78
N LEU A 42 -12.44 -0.20 -16.59
CA LEU A 42 -11.09 0.24 -16.27
C LEU A 42 -11.08 1.75 -16.08
N ARG A 43 -10.58 2.19 -14.92
CA ARG A 43 -10.29 3.61 -14.68
C ARG A 43 -8.80 3.80 -14.57
N THR A 44 -8.33 4.96 -14.99
CA THR A 44 -6.91 5.34 -14.89
C THR A 44 -6.71 6.29 -13.73
N ALA A 45 -5.57 6.19 -13.06
CA ALA A 45 -5.13 7.16 -12.07
C ALA A 45 -3.61 7.41 -12.20
N PRO A 46 -3.11 8.61 -11.86
CA PRO A 46 -1.67 8.83 -11.73
C PRO A 46 -1.06 7.88 -10.70
N ILE A 47 0.16 7.38 -10.96
CA ILE A 47 0.85 6.41 -10.10
C ILE A 47 1.08 6.94 -8.67
N ASP A 48 1.36 8.24 -8.53
CA ASP A 48 1.56 8.90 -7.24
C ASP A 48 0.25 9.21 -6.51
N SER A 49 -0.89 8.99 -7.16
CA SER A 49 -2.19 9.32 -6.59
C SER A 49 -2.79 8.17 -5.80
N ARG A 50 -3.20 8.44 -4.57
CA ARG A 50 -4.04 7.51 -3.80
C ARG A 50 -5.48 7.61 -4.29
N ALA A 51 -5.83 6.84 -5.32
CA ALA A 51 -7.15 6.81 -5.94
C ALA A 51 -8.22 6.08 -5.10
N VAL A 52 -8.23 6.27 -3.77
CA VAL A 52 -9.08 5.55 -2.80
C VAL A 52 -10.55 5.66 -3.17
N GLY A 53 -11.06 6.87 -3.44
CA GLY A 53 -12.46 7.06 -3.81
C GLY A 53 -12.85 6.42 -5.15
N ILE A 54 -11.91 6.28 -6.09
CA ILE A 54 -12.13 5.55 -7.34
C ILE A 54 -12.20 4.05 -7.05
N ALA A 55 -11.28 3.56 -6.21
CA ALA A 55 -11.22 2.15 -5.82
C ALA A 55 -12.52 1.68 -5.14
N VAL A 56 -13.16 2.51 -4.33
CA VAL A 56 -14.46 2.15 -3.70
C VAL A 56 -15.48 1.62 -4.71
N ARG A 57 -15.56 2.20 -5.92
CA ARG A 57 -16.54 1.78 -6.93
C ARG A 57 -15.97 0.90 -8.04
N HIS A 58 -14.72 1.11 -8.45
CA HIS A 58 -14.14 0.46 -9.63
C HIS A 58 -13.33 -0.77 -9.25
N GLU A 59 -13.58 -1.89 -9.93
CA GLU A 59 -12.88 -3.16 -9.67
C GLU A 59 -11.48 -3.22 -10.31
N ARG A 60 -11.23 -2.41 -11.34
CA ARG A 60 -9.97 -2.39 -12.08
C ARG A 60 -9.49 -0.97 -12.26
N ILE A 61 -8.25 -0.69 -11.82
CA ILE A 61 -7.62 0.62 -11.93
C ILE A 61 -6.25 0.46 -12.58
N LEU A 62 -6.00 1.19 -13.66
CA LEU A 62 -4.68 1.35 -14.26
C LEU A 62 -3.97 2.55 -13.61
N TYR A 63 -2.96 2.27 -12.80
CA TYR A 63 -2.03 3.29 -12.33
C TYR A 63 -0.96 3.50 -13.39
N ARG A 64 -0.75 4.75 -13.80
CA ARG A 64 0.22 5.08 -14.83
C ARG A 64 1.04 6.28 -14.44
N HIS A 65 2.30 6.30 -14.87
CA HIS A 65 3.10 7.50 -14.85
C HIS A 65 2.64 8.46 -15.97
N ASP A 66 2.64 9.76 -15.69
CA ASP A 66 2.21 10.77 -16.66
C ASP A 66 3.17 10.87 -17.87
N ARG A 67 4.47 10.67 -17.65
CA ARG A 67 5.56 10.87 -18.64
C ARG A 67 6.19 9.57 -19.12
N LEU A 68 6.33 8.58 -18.26
CA LEU A 68 6.95 7.30 -18.59
C LEU A 68 5.90 6.28 -19.06
N PRO A 69 6.22 5.39 -20.00
CA PRO A 69 5.33 4.32 -20.47
C PRO A 69 5.21 3.16 -19.45
N GLU A 70 5.18 3.51 -18.16
CA GLU A 70 5.19 2.58 -17.04
C GLU A 70 3.89 2.68 -16.24
N GLY A 71 3.50 1.56 -15.63
CA GLY A 71 2.30 1.49 -14.83
C GLY A 71 1.96 0.06 -14.41
N PHE A 72 0.92 -0.06 -13.61
CA PHE A 72 0.41 -1.35 -13.16
C PHE A 72 -1.11 -1.32 -13.06
N VAL A 73 -1.72 -2.49 -13.21
CA VAL A 73 -3.16 -2.66 -13.02
C VAL A 73 -3.42 -3.21 -11.62
N CYS A 74 -4.24 -2.50 -10.87
CA CYS A 74 -4.82 -3.00 -9.62
C CYS A 74 -6.19 -3.59 -9.90
N GLU A 75 -6.37 -4.84 -9.51
CA GLU A 75 -7.64 -5.54 -9.60
C GLU A 75 -8.16 -5.88 -8.20
N ARG A 76 -9.48 -5.86 -8.05
CA ARG A 76 -10.12 -6.19 -6.77
C ARG A 76 -10.13 -7.70 -6.56
N ASP A 77 -9.31 -8.15 -5.62
CA ASP A 77 -9.31 -9.52 -5.15
C ASP A 77 -9.83 -9.59 -3.71
N ARG A 78 -11.01 -10.20 -3.54
CA ARG A 78 -11.65 -10.36 -2.24
C ARG A 78 -10.87 -11.31 -1.33
N ARG A 79 -10.38 -12.44 -1.87
CA ARG A 79 -9.68 -13.45 -1.07
C ARG A 79 -8.38 -12.89 -0.54
N ARG A 80 -7.59 -12.27 -1.43
CA ARG A 80 -6.33 -11.63 -1.07
C ARG A 80 -6.53 -10.47 -0.10
N PHE A 81 -7.58 -9.67 -0.30
CA PHE A 81 -7.90 -8.58 0.63
C PHE A 81 -8.16 -9.10 2.06
N PHE A 82 -9.05 -10.09 2.22
CA PHE A 82 -9.36 -10.60 3.56
C PHE A 82 -8.21 -11.38 4.20
N ALA A 83 -7.32 -11.99 3.40
CA ALA A 83 -6.08 -12.57 3.91
C ALA A 83 -5.18 -11.49 4.53
N VAL A 84 -4.84 -10.45 3.76
CA VAL A 84 -4.01 -9.33 4.24
C VAL A 84 -4.68 -8.61 5.42
N TRP A 85 -6.00 -8.45 5.38
CA TRP A 85 -6.75 -7.85 6.49
C TRP A 85 -6.57 -8.63 7.79
N ARG A 86 -6.63 -9.97 7.72
CA ARG A 86 -6.40 -10.82 8.89
C ARG A 86 -4.99 -10.66 9.42
N ASP A 87 -3.98 -10.70 8.54
CA ASP A 87 -2.57 -10.53 8.91
C ASP A 87 -2.33 -9.20 9.63
N VAL A 88 -2.93 -8.11 9.13
CA VAL A 88 -2.87 -6.79 9.78
C VAL A 88 -3.46 -6.83 11.19
N PHE A 89 -4.62 -7.46 11.36
CA PHE A 89 -5.25 -7.57 12.68
C PHE A 89 -4.45 -8.44 13.64
N ASP A 90 -3.82 -9.50 13.15
CA ASP A 90 -2.96 -10.37 13.95
C ASP A 90 -1.71 -9.62 14.42
N VAL A 91 -1.06 -8.86 13.54
CA VAL A 91 0.06 -7.98 13.89
C VAL A 91 -0.36 -6.90 14.88
N LEU A 92 -1.51 -6.24 14.67
CA LEU A 92 -2.00 -5.23 15.62
C LEU A 92 -2.32 -5.84 16.99
N ARG A 93 -2.86 -7.06 17.03
CA ARG A 93 -3.14 -7.77 18.28
C ARG A 93 -1.85 -8.14 19.01
N GLN A 94 -0.85 -8.63 18.27
CA GLN A 94 0.47 -8.93 18.79
C GLN A 94 1.13 -7.66 19.34
N LEU A 95 1.13 -6.58 18.56
CA LEU A 95 1.67 -5.29 18.98
C LEU A 95 0.99 -4.81 20.26
N ARG A 96 -0.34 -4.85 20.35
CA ARG A 96 -1.06 -4.45 21.57
C ARG A 96 -0.63 -5.25 22.81
N ARG A 97 -0.34 -6.54 22.66
CA ARG A 97 0.08 -7.42 23.78
C ARG A 97 1.53 -7.22 24.16
N ASP A 98 2.41 -7.18 23.15
CA ASP A 98 3.85 -7.36 23.36
C ASP A 98 4.62 -6.04 23.31
N TYR A 99 3.98 -4.93 22.90
CA TYR A 99 4.67 -3.66 22.65
C TYR A 99 5.46 -3.13 23.85
N ALA A 100 4.93 -3.27 25.08
CA ALA A 100 5.63 -2.80 26.28
C ALA A 100 6.94 -3.57 26.50
N THR A 101 6.90 -4.89 26.32
CA THR A 101 8.06 -5.78 26.41
C THR A 101 9.03 -5.50 25.26
N LEU A 102 8.54 -5.49 24.02
CA LEU A 102 9.34 -5.17 22.83
C LEU A 102 10.07 -3.83 22.97
N LYS A 103 9.38 -2.79 23.48
CA LYS A 103 9.97 -1.47 23.72
C LYS A 103 11.08 -1.51 24.77
N ARG A 104 10.90 -2.28 25.85
CA ARG A 104 11.91 -2.45 26.91
C ARG A 104 13.13 -3.21 26.39
N ASP A 105 12.90 -4.33 25.70
CA ASP A 105 13.97 -5.18 25.18
C ASP A 105 14.78 -4.45 24.10
N TYR A 106 14.09 -3.72 23.21
CA TYR A 106 14.74 -2.85 22.23
C TYR A 106 15.62 -1.79 22.88
N ARG A 107 15.14 -1.13 23.95
CA ARG A 107 15.94 -0.12 24.68
C ARG A 107 17.16 -0.73 25.37
N ALA A 108 17.02 -1.92 25.96
CA ALA A 108 18.12 -2.63 26.59
C ALA A 108 19.18 -3.06 25.56
N ALA A 109 18.75 -3.52 24.38
CA ALA A 109 19.63 -3.90 23.28
C ALA A 109 20.24 -2.71 22.54
N TYR A 110 19.62 -1.52 22.60
CA TYR A 110 19.98 -0.36 21.79
C TYR A 110 21.48 -0.03 21.80
N PRO A 111 22.19 0.04 22.94
CA PRO A 111 23.64 0.32 22.95
C PRO A 111 24.45 -0.69 22.11
N SER A 112 24.06 -1.97 22.14
CA SER A 112 24.73 -3.03 21.37
C SER A 112 24.36 -3.03 19.90
N LEU A 113 23.22 -2.45 19.51
CA LEU A 113 22.78 -2.35 18.12
C LEU A 113 23.45 -1.18 17.38
N VAL A 114 23.89 -0.17 18.12
CA VAL A 114 24.50 1.06 17.57
C VAL A 114 25.98 1.19 17.91
N SER A 115 26.60 0.18 18.52
CA SER A 115 28.03 0.20 18.80
C SER A 115 28.86 0.07 17.51
N ASP A 116 30.05 0.63 17.52
CA ASP A 116 30.98 0.56 16.39
C ASP A 116 31.23 -0.89 15.98
N ASP A 117 31.44 -1.79 16.94
CA ASP A 117 31.61 -3.24 16.69
C ASP A 117 30.39 -3.90 16.02
N ALA A 118 29.18 -3.41 16.27
CA ALA A 118 27.97 -3.96 15.64
C ALA A 118 27.81 -3.46 14.21
N TRP A 119 28.14 -2.19 13.96
CA TRP A 119 28.21 -1.63 12.61
C TRP A 119 29.32 -2.28 11.79
N GLN A 120 30.52 -2.43 12.35
CA GLN A 120 31.65 -3.07 11.70
C GLN A 120 31.27 -4.49 11.26
N ARG A 121 30.75 -5.32 12.17
CA ARG A 121 30.25 -6.68 11.84
C ARG A 121 29.20 -6.70 10.74
N ARG A 122 28.31 -5.71 10.67
CA ARG A 122 27.24 -5.64 9.66
C ARG A 122 27.77 -5.29 8.27
N PHE A 123 28.85 -4.53 8.18
CA PHE A 123 29.34 -3.96 6.92
C PHE A 123 30.69 -4.49 6.45
N ASP A 124 31.42 -5.26 7.27
CA ASP A 124 32.67 -5.91 6.90
C ASP A 124 32.51 -6.84 5.69
N GLY A 125 31.40 -7.60 5.63
CA GLY A 125 31.09 -8.48 4.50
C GLY A 125 30.52 -7.77 3.26
N VAL A 126 29.96 -6.56 3.42
CA VAL A 126 29.34 -5.79 2.33
C VAL A 126 30.39 -4.95 1.61
N SER A 127 31.32 -4.35 2.35
CA SER A 127 32.39 -3.51 1.83
C SER A 127 33.44 -4.29 1.02
N ALA A 128 33.57 -5.60 1.26
CA ALA A 128 34.46 -6.49 0.53
C ALA A 128 33.91 -6.91 -0.85
N GLY A 129 32.59 -6.89 -1.05
CA GLY A 129 31.93 -7.29 -2.31
C GLY A 129 31.85 -6.20 -3.38
N GLN A 130 32.11 -4.94 -3.03
CA GLN A 130 32.01 -3.78 -3.92
C GLN A 130 33.35 -3.34 -4.57
N ARG A 131 34.47 -4.01 -4.25
CA ARG A 131 35.79 -3.77 -4.86
C ARG A 131 36.18 -4.86 -5.89
N ARG A 132 35.24 -5.29 -6.73
CA ARG A 132 35.54 -6.10 -7.91
C ARG A 132 34.91 -5.49 -9.14
#